data_AF-A0A2H6K3M8-F1
#
_entry.id   AF-A0A2H6K3M8-F1
#
_cell.length_a   1.000
_cell.length_b   1.000
_cell.length_c   1.000
_cell.angle_alpha   90.00
_cell.angle_beta   90.00
_cell.angle_gamma   90.00
#
_symmetry.space_group_name_H-M   'P 1'
#
loop_
_entity.id
_entity.type
_entity.pdbx_description
1 polymer ?
#
loop_
_entity_poly.entity_id
_entity_poly.type
_entity_poly.pdbx_seq_one_letter_code
_entity_poly.pdbx_strand_id
1 'polypeptide(L)'
;MDGELELLTAFAEELGSQLIHFIPRDNVVQRAEINKKTVIEYESDCDQADEYRALAKNIDGNEMFVIPKPMSQDRLEKMMMEFGILEAA
;
A
#
# COMPACT_ATOMS: atom_id res chain seq x y z
N MET A 1 0.00 3.29 -11.62
CA MET A 1 0.81 2.20 -12.21
C MET A 1 -0.17 1.07 -12.40
N ASP A 2 -0.43 0.68 -13.64
CA ASP A 2 -1.37 -0.40 -13.92
C ASP A 2 -0.81 -1.71 -13.31
N GLY A 3 -1.59 -2.43 -12.52
CA GLY A 3 -1.20 -3.72 -11.91
C GLY A 3 -0.61 -3.69 -10.50
N GLU A 4 -0.21 -2.53 -9.97
CA GLU A 4 0.41 -2.44 -8.63
C GLU A 4 -0.59 -2.75 -7.50
N LEU A 5 -1.81 -2.23 -7.63
CA LEU A 5 -2.88 -2.48 -6.65
C LEU A 5 -3.28 -3.96 -6.65
N GLU A 6 -3.44 -4.54 -7.84
CA GLU A 6 -3.79 -5.95 -8.01
C GLU A 6 -2.69 -6.87 -7.46
N LEU A 7 -1.41 -6.55 -7.73
CA LEU A 7 -0.27 -7.29 -7.19
C LEU A 7 -0.26 -7.25 -5.66
N LEU A 8 -0.33 -6.06 -5.07
CA LEU A 8 -0.26 -5.91 -3.61
C LEU A 8 -1.41 -6.60 -2.90
N THR A 9 -2.59 -6.59 -3.52
CA THR A 9 -3.78 -7.31 -3.02
C THR A 9 -3.53 -8.81 -3.06
N ALA A 10 -3.13 -9.37 -4.20
CA ALA A 10 -2.84 -10.80 -4.34
C ALA A 10 -1.69 -11.28 -3.44
N PHE A 11 -0.66 -10.44 -3.27
CA PHE A 11 0.45 -10.72 -2.36
C PHE A 11 0.00 -10.80 -0.91
N ALA A 12 -0.83 -9.85 -0.47
CA ALA A 12 -1.37 -9.86 0.88
C ALA A 12 -2.26 -11.09 1.13
N GLU A 13 -3.11 -11.45 0.16
CA GLU A 13 -3.97 -12.64 0.23
C GLU A 13 -3.15 -13.94 0.33
N GLU A 14 -2.07 -14.07 -0.46
CA GLU A 14 -1.19 -15.25 -0.44
C GLU A 14 -0.51 -15.42 0.93
N LEU A 15 -0.14 -14.31 1.59
CA LEU A 15 0.37 -14.32 2.97
C LEU A 15 -0.71 -14.68 4.00
N GLY A 16 -1.97 -14.73 3.59
CA GLY A 16 -3.14 -14.88 4.47
C GLY A 16 -3.53 -13.60 5.19
N SER A 17 -3.06 -12.45 4.72
CA SER A 17 -3.33 -11.11 5.25
C SER A 17 -4.21 -10.31 4.28
N GLN A 18 -4.27 -8.99 4.47
CA GLN A 18 -5.01 -8.06 3.61
C GLN A 18 -4.18 -6.81 3.30
N LEU A 19 -4.42 -6.22 2.12
CA LEU A 19 -3.96 -4.88 1.81
C LEU A 19 -4.88 -3.87 2.50
N ILE A 20 -4.50 -3.47 3.72
CA ILE A 20 -5.37 -2.66 4.59
C ILE A 20 -5.73 -1.29 4.01
N HIS A 21 -4.85 -0.71 3.20
CA HIS A 21 -5.09 0.54 2.51
C HIS A 21 -4.03 0.74 1.41
N PHE A 22 -4.40 1.36 0.30
CA PHE A 22 -3.49 1.72 -0.78
C PHE A 22 -3.29 3.23 -0.79
N ILE A 23 -2.05 3.69 -0.56
CA ILE A 23 -1.75 5.12 -0.48
C ILE A 23 -1.30 5.61 -1.87
N PRO A 24 -2.00 6.57 -2.49
CA PRO A 24 -1.58 7.13 -3.78
C PRO A 24 -0.30 7.96 -3.64
N ARG A 25 0.39 8.15 -4.76
CA ARG A 25 1.54 9.06 -4.84
C ARG A 25 1.04 10.48 -5.05
N ASP A 26 1.41 11.39 -4.15
CA ASP A 26 1.07 12.82 -4.25
C ASP A 26 2.28 13.69 -3.92
N ASN A 27 2.49 14.74 -4.72
CA ASN A 27 3.55 15.73 -4.56
C ASN A 27 3.45 16.54 -3.25
N VAL A 28 2.27 16.59 -2.62
CA VAL A 28 2.06 17.22 -1.31
C VAL A 28 2.90 16.57 -0.22
N VAL A 29 3.19 15.27 -0.35
CA VAL A 29 4.06 14.55 0.60
C VAL A 29 5.45 15.16 0.62
N GLN A 30 6.08 15.35 -0.54
CA GLN A 30 7.43 15.94 -0.61
C GLN A 30 7.43 17.40 -0.12
N ARG A 31 6.37 18.17 -0.41
CA ARG A 31 6.24 19.55 0.09
C ARG A 31 6.13 19.60 1.62
N ALA A 32 5.33 18.70 2.21
CA ALA A 32 5.21 18.58 3.66
C ALA A 32 6.54 18.15 4.31
N GLU A 33 7.23 17.16 3.72
CA GLU A 33 8.53 16.66 4.19
C GLU A 33 9.63 17.74 4.18
N ILE A 34 9.72 18.57 3.13
CA ILE A 34 10.64 19.71 3.07
C ILE A 34 10.40 20.69 4.23
N ASN A 35 9.14 20.85 4.63
CA ASN A 35 8.73 21.69 5.76
C ASN A 35 8.83 20.96 7.12
N LYS A 36 9.35 19.72 7.15
CA LYS A 36 9.48 18.88 8.35
C LYS A 36 8.14 18.63 9.05
N LYS A 37 7.06 18.56 8.29
CA LYS A 37 5.69 18.33 8.77
C LYS A 37 5.10 17.08 8.14
N THR A 38 4.11 16.49 8.81
CA THR A 38 3.24 15.49 8.19
C THR A 38 2.28 16.18 7.22
N VAL A 39 1.75 15.46 6.23
CA VAL A 39 0.74 16.02 5.31
C VAL A 39 -0.48 16.53 6.07
N ILE A 40 -0.94 15.81 7.10
CA ILE A 40 -2.08 16.22 7.95
C ILE A 40 -1.82 17.57 8.64
N GLU A 41 -0.60 17.82 9.10
CA GLU A 41 -0.22 19.09 9.75
C GLU A 41 0.08 20.21 8.74
N TYR A 42 0.64 19.86 7.58
CA TYR A 42 1.04 20.81 6.55
C TYR A 42 -0.17 21.36 5.77
N GLU A 43 -1.04 20.46 5.32
CA GLU A 43 -2.21 20.76 4.49
C GLU A 43 -3.32 19.77 4.85
N SER A 44 -4.11 20.11 5.88
CA SER A 44 -5.09 19.21 6.47
C SER A 44 -6.25 18.85 5.52
N ASP A 45 -6.55 19.69 4.55
CA ASP A 45 -7.76 19.62 3.74
C ASP A 45 -7.48 19.09 2.32
N CYS A 46 -6.33 18.44 2.10
CA CYS A 46 -5.99 17.81 0.83
C CYS A 46 -6.38 16.31 0.79
N ASP A 47 -6.58 15.79 -0.42
CA ASP A 47 -6.97 14.40 -0.65
C ASP A 47 -6.00 13.41 0.01
N GLN A 48 -4.68 13.67 -0.08
CA GLN A 48 -3.66 12.83 0.56
C GLN A 48 -3.79 12.79 2.09
N ALA A 49 -4.21 13.88 2.73
CA ALA A 49 -4.46 13.89 4.17
C ALA A 49 -5.66 13.00 4.52
N ASP A 50 -6.70 12.99 3.68
CA ASP A 50 -7.86 12.11 3.84
C ASP A 50 -7.52 10.63 3.63
N GLU A 51 -6.63 10.30 2.69
CA GLU A 51 -6.10 8.93 2.56
C GLU A 51 -5.41 8.46 3.85
N TYR A 52 -4.58 9.30 4.47
CA TYR A 52 -3.99 8.94 5.77
C TYR A 52 -5.02 8.79 6.89
N ARG A 53 -6.10 9.59 6.90
CA ARG A 53 -7.20 9.42 7.85
C ARG A 53 -8.00 8.15 7.60
N ALA A 54 -8.20 7.77 6.33
CA ALA A 54 -8.84 6.53 5.94
C ALA A 54 -7.98 5.33 6.36
N LEU A 55 -6.67 5.35 6.09
CA LEU A 55 -5.71 4.37 6.60
C LEU A 55 -5.79 4.24 8.12
N ALA A 56 -5.78 5.35 8.85
CA ALA A 56 -5.85 5.34 10.30
C ALA A 56 -7.13 4.68 10.82
N LYS A 57 -8.29 4.97 10.20
CA LYS A 57 -9.57 4.32 10.52
C LYS A 57 -9.57 2.83 10.20
N ASN A 58 -8.98 2.42 9.06
CA ASN A 58 -8.88 1.02 8.69
C ASN A 58 -8.01 0.23 9.68
N ILE A 59 -6.92 0.83 10.18
CA ILE A 59 -6.07 0.23 11.22
C ILE A 59 -6.83 0.13 12.54
N ASP A 60 -7.48 1.21 12.99
CA ASP A 60 -8.22 1.25 14.26
C ASP A 60 -9.37 0.23 14.27
N GLY A 61 -10.07 0.08 13.14
CA GLY A 61 -11.13 -0.90 12.95
C GLY A 61 -10.66 -2.28 12.47
N ASN A 62 -9.34 -2.57 12.43
CA ASN A 62 -8.86 -3.85 11.94
C ASN A 62 -9.10 -4.97 12.95
N GLU A 63 -9.82 -6.01 12.53
CA GLU A 63 -10.06 -7.21 13.32
C GLU A 63 -9.30 -8.44 12.78
N MET A 64 -8.67 -8.33 11.61
CA MET A 64 -7.95 -9.43 10.97
C MET A 64 -6.49 -9.44 11.45
N PHE A 65 -6.20 -10.33 12.39
CA PHE A 65 -4.85 -10.60 12.88
C PHE A 65 -4.52 -12.07 12.64
N VAL A 66 -3.47 -12.32 11.86
CA VAL A 66 -3.13 -13.65 11.36
C VAL A 66 -1.67 -13.98 11.64
N ILE A 67 -1.36 -15.27 11.70
CA ILE A 67 0.01 -15.75 11.55
C ILE A 67 0.27 -15.85 10.04
N PRO A 68 1.21 -15.09 9.48
CA PRO A 68 1.43 -15.07 8.04
C PRO A 68 1.93 -16.43 7.55
N LYS A 69 1.63 -16.74 6.28
CA LYS A 69 2.15 -17.92 5.57
C LYS A 69 3.21 -17.46 4.58
N PRO A 70 4.51 -17.57 4.91
CA PRO A 70 5.57 -17.17 3.98
C PRO A 70 5.46 -17.95 2.67
N MET A 71 5.61 -17.24 1.54
CA MET A 71 5.71 -17.86 0.22
C MET A 71 7.17 -18.08 -0.18
N SER A 72 7.41 -18.97 -1.15
CA SER A 72 8.74 -19.17 -1.72
C SER A 72 9.13 -18.02 -2.66
N GLN A 73 10.42 -17.88 -2.95
CA GLN A 73 10.92 -16.93 -3.93
C GLN A 73 10.32 -17.18 -5.33
N ASP A 74 10.31 -18.44 -5.78
CA ASP A 74 9.70 -18.82 -7.07
C ASP A 74 8.22 -18.41 -7.18
N ARG A 75 7.48 -18.47 -6.06
CA ARG A 75 6.07 -18.04 -6.02
C ARG A 75 5.95 -16.52 -6.17
N LEU A 76 6.81 -15.78 -5.49
CA LEU A 76 6.87 -14.31 -5.60
C LEU A 76 7.21 -13.88 -7.03
N GLU A 77 8.23 -14.48 -7.64
CA GLU A 77 8.63 -14.17 -9.03
C GLU A 77 7.50 -14.44 -10.02
N LYS A 78 6.81 -15.58 -9.89
CA LYS A 78 5.63 -15.90 -10.69
C LYS A 78 4.53 -14.85 -10.54
N MET A 79 4.27 -14.40 -9.31
CA MET A 79 3.27 -13.35 -9.05
C MET A 79 3.68 -12.03 -9.72
N MET A 80 4.95 -11.62 -9.63
CA MET A 80 5.43 -10.41 -10.28
C MET A 80 5.32 -10.45 -11.82
N MET A 81 5.49 -11.63 -12.43
CA MET A 81 5.25 -11.85 -13.86
C MET A 81 3.76 -11.79 -14.21
N GLU A 82 2.89 -12.41 -13.40
CA GLU A 82 1.42 -12.43 -13.61
C GLU A 82 0.81 -11.03 -13.61
N PHE A 83 1.29 -10.13 -12.75
CA PHE A 83 0.80 -8.75 -12.63
C PHE A 83 1.62 -7.73 -13.45
N GLY A 84 2.52 -8.20 -14.33
CA GLY A 84 3.18 -7.36 -15.34
C GLY A 84 4.23 -6.37 -14.80
N ILE A 85 4.77 -6.59 -13.60
CA ILE A 85 5.85 -5.75 -13.04
C ILE A 85 7.23 -6.16 -13.55
N LEU A 86 7.40 -7.43 -13.92
CA LEU A 86 8.56 -7.92 -14.64
C LEU A 86 8.16 -8.09 -16.12
N GLU A 87 8.66 -7.22 -17.01
CA GLU A 87 8.69 -7.56 -18.43
C GLU A 87 9.57 -8.81 -18.60
N ALA A 88 9.02 -9.87 -19.20
CA ALA A 88 9.84 -11.00 -19.61
C ALA A 88 10.90 -10.49 -20.58
N ALA A 89 12.17 -10.61 -20.18
CA ALA A 89 13.32 -10.22 -20.99
C ALA A 89 13.38 -10.97 -22.33
#